data_AF-A0A3D5FG85-F1
#
_entry.id   AF-A0A3D5FG85-F1
#
_cell.length_a   1.000
_cell.length_b   1.000
_cell.length_c   1.000
_cell.angle_alpha   90.00
_cell.angle_beta   90.00
_cell.angle_gamma   90.00
#
_symmetry.space_group_name_H-M   'P 1'
#
loop_
_entity.id
_entity.type
_entity.pdbx_description
1 polymer ?
#
loop_
_entity_poly.entity_id
_entity_poly.type
_entity_poly.pdbx_seq_one_letter_code
_entity_poly.pdbx_strand_id
1 'polypeptide(L)'
;MPQSPRKSSGDTPTSLEQATALVADDLAAVNRHINNQLASDVSLIRQMGAYIIAAGGKRLRPLTLILSAHALSYQGTAHIDLAAVIEFIHTATLLHDDVVDESDLRRGRPTANAVW
;
A
#
# COMPACT_ATOMS: atom_id res chain seq x y z
N MET A 1 -46.56 13.02 -25.03
CA MET A 1 -45.98 13.14 -23.67
C MET A 1 -44.53 13.58 -23.82
N PRO A 2 -44.09 14.65 -23.14
CA PRO A 2 -42.70 15.09 -23.20
C PRO A 2 -41.83 14.06 -22.49
N GLN A 3 -40.75 13.63 -23.14
CA GLN A 3 -39.78 12.72 -22.56
C GLN A 3 -39.03 13.43 -21.42
N SER A 4 -39.07 12.83 -20.23
CA SER A 4 -38.35 13.31 -19.05
C SER A 4 -36.82 13.24 -19.31
N PRO A 5 -36.04 14.27 -18.96
CA PRO A 5 -34.60 14.27 -19.20
C PRO A 5 -33.92 13.19 -18.35
N ARG A 6 -33.09 12.36 -18.99
CA ARG A 6 -32.19 11.41 -18.29
C ARG A 6 -31.31 12.21 -17.34
N LYS A 7 -31.48 12.01 -16.03
CA LYS A 7 -30.48 12.41 -15.03
C LYS A 7 -29.15 11.77 -15.40
N SER A 8 -28.11 12.58 -15.56
CA SER A 8 -26.72 12.13 -15.62
C SER A 8 -26.44 11.27 -14.39
N SER A 9 -26.06 10.02 -14.62
CA SER A 9 -25.55 9.10 -13.60
C SER A 9 -24.39 9.75 -12.86
N GLY A 10 -24.62 10.18 -11.62
CA GLY A 10 -23.54 10.54 -10.70
C GLY A 10 -22.77 9.28 -10.35
N ASP A 11 -21.44 9.36 -10.39
CA ASP A 11 -20.52 8.23 -10.21
C ASP A 11 -20.84 7.44 -8.93
N THR A 12 -21.26 6.18 -9.10
CA THR A 12 -21.37 5.25 -7.98
C THR A 12 -19.95 4.87 -7.54
N PRO A 13 -19.59 5.03 -6.26
CA PRO A 13 -18.27 4.65 -5.77
C PRO A 13 -18.03 3.16 -6.02
N THR A 14 -16.82 2.83 -6.44
CA THR A 14 -16.37 1.46 -6.68
C THR A 14 -16.43 0.64 -5.40
N SER A 15 -16.54 -0.69 -5.51
CA SER A 15 -16.53 -1.57 -4.33
C SER A 15 -15.27 -1.41 -3.48
N LEU A 16 -14.14 -1.04 -4.10
CA LEU A 16 -12.91 -0.77 -3.37
C LEU A 16 -12.97 0.53 -2.58
N GLU A 17 -13.53 1.59 -3.14
CA GLU A 17 -13.74 2.87 -2.42
C GLU A 17 -14.69 2.67 -1.25
N GLN A 18 -15.77 1.90 -1.45
CA GLN A 18 -16.70 1.54 -0.38
C GLN A 18 -16.00 0.73 0.74
N ALA A 19 -15.22 -0.29 0.38
CA ALA A 19 -14.48 -1.10 1.35
C ALA A 19 -13.43 -0.28 2.10
N THR A 20 -12.74 0.63 1.42
CA THR A 20 -11.76 1.53 2.05
C THR A 20 -12.44 2.48 3.02
N ALA A 21 -13.61 3.03 2.65
CA ALA A 21 -14.38 3.92 3.50
C ALA A 21 -14.84 3.25 4.79
N LEU A 22 -15.17 1.95 4.77
CA LEU A 22 -15.59 1.20 5.96
C LEU A 22 -14.51 1.12 7.05
N VAL A 23 -13.24 1.21 6.67
CA VAL A 23 -12.09 1.02 7.59
C VAL A 23 -11.09 2.17 7.50
N ALA A 24 -11.55 3.37 7.11
CA ALA A 24 -10.71 4.52 6.86
C ALA A 24 -9.89 4.94 8.09
N ASP A 25 -10.50 4.91 9.28
CA ASP A 25 -9.86 5.29 10.53
C ASP A 25 -8.73 4.33 10.92
N ASP A 26 -8.94 3.03 10.72
CA ASP A 26 -7.91 2.00 10.97
C ASP A 26 -6.77 2.13 9.97
N LEU A 27 -7.06 2.36 8.68
CA LEU A 27 -6.02 2.62 7.69
C LEU A 27 -5.20 3.87 8.02
N ALA A 28 -5.86 4.93 8.53
CA ALA A 28 -5.16 6.11 9.01
C ALA A 28 -4.29 5.78 10.24
N ALA A 29 -4.77 4.93 11.15
CA ALA A 29 -4.00 4.46 12.30
C ALA A 29 -2.79 3.61 11.88
N VAL A 30 -2.93 2.72 10.90
CA VAL A 30 -1.83 1.94 10.32
C VAL A 30 -0.80 2.87 9.68
N ASN A 31 -1.22 3.85 8.88
CA ASN A 31 -0.28 4.80 8.27
C ASN A 31 0.51 5.60 9.32
N ARG A 32 -0.15 6.05 10.40
CA ARG A 32 0.54 6.69 11.53
C ARG A 32 1.52 5.74 12.21
N HIS A 33 1.10 4.51 12.45
CA HIS A 33 1.93 3.50 13.09
C HIS A 33 3.19 3.20 12.27
N ILE A 34 3.03 2.96 10.97
CA ILE A 34 4.13 2.78 10.02
C ILE A 34 5.09 3.97 10.07
N ASN A 35 4.59 5.20 9.98
CA ASN A 35 5.44 6.40 10.00
C ASN A 35 6.24 6.51 11.30
N ASN A 36 5.63 6.19 12.45
CA ASN A 36 6.30 6.21 13.75
C ASN A 36 7.43 5.16 13.81
N GLN A 37 7.19 3.97 13.26
CA GLN A 37 8.18 2.88 13.26
C GLN A 37 9.37 3.15 12.32
N LEU A 38 9.21 4.02 11.32
CA LEU A 38 10.25 4.39 10.37
C LEU A 38 11.06 5.63 10.78
N ALA A 39 10.69 6.27 11.89
CA ALA A 39 11.47 7.35 12.46
C ALA A 39 12.82 6.80 12.98
N SER A 40 13.87 6.95 12.17
CA SER A 40 15.20 6.42 12.48
C SER A 40 16.31 7.34 11.99
N ASP A 41 17.41 7.37 12.76
CA ASP A 41 18.66 8.02 12.37
C ASP A 41 19.38 7.26 11.22
N VAL A 42 19.02 6.00 11.00
CA VAL A 42 19.57 5.18 9.92
C VAL A 42 18.92 5.56 8.58
N SER A 43 19.74 6.04 7.65
CA SER A 43 19.29 6.51 6.33
C SER A 43 18.49 5.47 5.55
N LEU A 44 18.89 4.19 5.61
CA LEU A 44 18.20 3.11 4.92
C LEU A 44 16.75 2.92 5.40
N ILE A 45 16.52 3.05 6.71
CA ILE A 45 15.18 2.93 7.29
C ILE A 45 14.29 4.10 6.84
N ARG A 46 14.86 5.31 6.74
CA ARG A 46 14.14 6.47 6.16
C ARG A 46 13.81 6.29 4.69
N GLN A 47 14.72 5.68 3.91
CA GLN A 47 14.47 5.35 2.51
C GLN A 47 13.33 4.35 2.35
N MET A 48 13.23 3.34 3.23
CA MET A 48 12.06 2.45 3.28
C MET A 48 10.76 3.22 3.52
N GLY A 49 10.78 4.24 4.39
CA GLY A 49 9.63 5.13 4.60
C GLY A 49 9.23 5.93 3.38
N ALA A 50 10.21 6.46 2.64
CA ALA A 50 9.94 7.12 1.37
C ALA A 50 9.28 6.17 0.37
N TYR A 51 9.74 4.92 0.27
CA TYR A 51 9.14 3.89 -0.59
C TYR A 51 7.69 3.57 -0.19
N ILE A 52 7.42 3.37 1.09
CA ILE A 52 6.07 3.06 1.61
C ILE A 52 5.08 4.18 1.30
N ILE A 53 5.52 5.44 1.35
CA ILE A 53 4.70 6.61 1.05
C ILE A 53 4.56 6.79 -0.48
N ALA A 54 5.67 6.69 -1.22
CA ALA A 54 5.72 6.91 -2.67
C ALA A 54 5.02 5.82 -3.47
N ALA A 55 4.99 4.58 -2.97
CA ALA A 55 4.28 3.47 -3.58
C ALA A 55 2.77 3.72 -3.71
N GLY A 56 2.22 4.74 -3.01
CA GLY A 56 0.94 5.37 -3.35
C GLY A 56 -0.22 4.39 -3.53
N GLY A 57 -0.15 3.24 -2.87
CA GLY A 57 -1.00 2.10 -3.19
C GLY A 57 -2.34 2.20 -2.50
N LYS A 58 -3.33 1.48 -3.05
CA LYS A 58 -4.65 1.21 -2.45
C LYS A 58 -4.58 0.49 -1.08
N ARG A 59 -3.38 0.28 -0.52
CA ARG A 59 -3.07 -0.48 0.71
C ARG A 59 -3.86 -1.79 0.80
N LEU A 60 -3.96 -2.51 -0.33
CA LEU A 60 -4.84 -3.69 -0.44
C LEU A 60 -4.53 -4.77 0.61
N ARG A 61 -3.25 -4.92 0.98
CA ARG A 61 -2.80 -5.89 1.97
C ARG A 61 -3.29 -5.50 3.38
N PRO A 62 -2.97 -4.30 3.93
CA PRO A 62 -3.58 -3.79 5.15
C PRO A 62 -5.11 -3.81 5.13
N LEU A 63 -5.73 -3.35 4.05
CA LEU A 63 -7.18 -3.29 3.89
C LEU A 63 -7.82 -4.67 4.09
N THR A 64 -7.28 -5.70 3.44
CA THR A 64 -7.81 -7.07 3.53
C THR A 64 -7.70 -7.61 4.95
N LEU A 65 -6.59 -7.35 5.64
CA LEU A 65 -6.40 -7.78 7.03
C LEU A 65 -7.41 -7.09 7.96
N ILE A 66 -7.55 -5.77 7.85
CA ILE A 66 -8.44 -5.00 8.72
C ILE A 66 -9.90 -5.43 8.50
N LEU A 67 -10.34 -5.52 7.24
CA LEU A 67 -11.68 -6.03 6.91
C LEU A 67 -11.93 -7.43 7.49
N SER A 68 -10.92 -8.31 7.45
CA SER A 68 -11.02 -9.66 8.02
C SER A 68 -11.15 -9.63 9.55
N ALA A 69 -10.41 -8.75 10.23
CA ALA A 69 -10.51 -8.57 11.67
C ALA A 69 -11.92 -8.09 12.09
N HIS A 70 -12.47 -7.09 11.38
CA HIS A 70 -13.83 -6.59 11.61
C HIS A 70 -14.89 -7.64 11.30
N ALA A 71 -14.76 -8.37 10.19
CA ALA A 71 -15.70 -9.44 9.81
C ALA A 71 -15.76 -10.56 10.86
N LEU A 72 -14.67 -10.78 11.61
CA LEU A 72 -14.58 -11.75 12.71
C LEU A 72 -14.92 -11.13 14.08
N SER A 73 -15.46 -9.91 14.11
CA SER A 73 -15.81 -9.17 15.34
C SER A 73 -14.63 -8.98 16.32
N TYR A 74 -13.39 -8.92 15.83
CA TYR A 74 -12.23 -8.69 16.68
C TYR A 74 -12.28 -7.29 17.33
N GLN A 75 -12.06 -7.20 18.64
CA GLN A 75 -12.19 -5.95 19.43
C GLN A 75 -10.84 -5.41 19.95
N GLY A 76 -9.73 -6.09 19.64
CA GLY A 76 -8.41 -5.66 20.09
C GLY A 76 -7.73 -4.72 19.09
N THR A 77 -6.52 -4.27 19.41
CA THR A 77 -5.74 -3.32 18.59
C THR A 77 -4.68 -3.97 17.71
N ALA A 78 -4.41 -5.28 17.89
CA ALA A 78 -3.30 -5.95 17.20
C ALA A 78 -3.43 -5.98 15.68
N HIS A 79 -4.63 -5.75 15.13
CA HIS A 79 -4.85 -5.67 13.69
C HIS A 79 -4.12 -4.47 13.06
N ILE A 80 -3.88 -3.39 13.82
CA ILE A 80 -3.08 -2.25 13.37
C ILE A 80 -1.61 -2.65 13.26
N ASP A 81 -1.05 -3.28 14.30
CA ASP A 81 0.35 -3.73 14.32
C ASP A 81 0.60 -4.75 13.21
N LEU A 82 -0.30 -5.73 13.05
CA LEU A 82 -0.18 -6.77 12.02
C LEU A 82 -0.34 -6.21 10.61
N ALA A 83 -1.25 -5.26 10.39
CA ALA A 83 -1.37 -4.58 9.10
C ALA A 83 -0.09 -3.82 8.73
N ALA A 84 0.54 -3.15 9.71
CA ALA A 84 1.82 -2.48 9.50
C ALA A 84 2.95 -3.48 9.19
N VAL A 85 3.03 -4.59 9.92
CA VAL A 85 4.02 -5.66 9.67
C VAL A 85 3.89 -6.22 8.26
N ILE A 86 2.67 -6.50 7.80
CA ILE A 86 2.44 -6.99 6.43
C ILE A 86 2.91 -5.98 5.39
N GLU A 87 2.64 -4.69 5.60
CA GLU A 87 3.08 -3.66 4.68
C GLU A 87 4.60 -3.51 4.68
N PHE A 88 5.26 -3.63 5.83
CA PHE A 88 6.72 -3.66 5.91
C PHE A 88 7.33 -4.83 5.13
N ILE A 89 6.77 -6.03 5.28
CA ILE A 89 7.25 -7.21 4.53
C ILE A 89 7.06 -6.97 3.03
N HIS A 90 5.92 -6.44 2.61
CA HIS A 90 5.67 -6.12 1.20
C HIS A 90 6.66 -5.08 0.65
N THR A 91 6.94 -4.02 1.40
CA THR A 91 7.92 -3.02 0.95
C THR A 91 9.33 -3.59 0.94
N ALA A 92 9.71 -4.39 1.93
CA ALA A 92 11.02 -5.03 1.97
C ALA A 92 11.23 -5.94 0.75
N THR A 93 10.20 -6.66 0.30
CA THR A 93 10.29 -7.47 -0.93
C THR A 93 10.49 -6.60 -2.15
N LEU A 94 9.74 -5.50 -2.30
CA LEU A 94 9.92 -4.56 -3.41
C LEU A 94 11.34 -3.96 -3.44
N LEU A 95 11.87 -3.55 -2.29
CA LEU A 95 13.23 -3.00 -2.21
C LEU A 95 14.28 -4.05 -2.59
N HIS A 96 14.08 -5.30 -2.15
CA HIS A 96 14.98 -6.39 -2.50
C HIS A 96 14.89 -6.73 -4.00
N ASP A 97 13.69 -6.70 -4.58
CA ASP A 97 13.46 -6.90 -6.01
C ASP A 97 14.16 -5.79 -6.81
N ASP A 98 14.03 -4.52 -6.42
CA ASP A 98 14.73 -3.40 -7.07
C ASP A 98 16.26 -3.60 -7.09
N VAL A 99 16.85 -4.06 -5.97
CA VAL A 99 18.31 -4.34 -5.91
C VAL A 99 18.71 -5.53 -6.78
N VAL A 100 17.87 -6.57 -6.83
CA VAL A 100 18.10 -7.73 -7.71
C VAL A 100 17.98 -7.33 -9.18
N ASP A 101 17.01 -6.50 -9.53
CA ASP A 101 16.72 -6.06 -10.90
C ASP A 101 17.77 -5.05 -11.39
N GLU A 102 18.26 -4.14 -10.55
CA GLU A 102 19.36 -3.22 -10.87
C GLU A 102 20.73 -3.93 -11.03
N SER A 103 20.82 -5.23 -10.68
CA SER A 103 22.02 -6.06 -10.89
C SER A 103 22.20 -6.57 -12.33
N ASP A 104 21.37 -6.12 -13.28
CA ASP A 104 21.39 -6.48 -14.71
C ASP A 104 22.71 -6.17 -15.48
N LEU A 105 23.75 -5.68 -14.80
CA LEU A 105 25.15 -5.93 -15.20
C LEU A 105 25.47 -7.42 -15.06
N ARG A 106 25.16 -8.18 -16.12
CA ARG A 106 25.45 -9.61 -16.17
C ARG A 106 26.96 -9.86 -16.27
N ARG A 107 27.61 -10.14 -15.12
CA ARG A 107 29.05 -10.48 -15.00
C ARG A 107 30.02 -9.42 -15.54
N GLY A 108 29.80 -8.15 -15.20
CA GLY A 108 30.71 -7.06 -15.58
C GLY A 108 30.67 -6.68 -17.06
N ARG A 109 29.59 -7.03 -17.77
CA ARG A 109 29.33 -6.56 -19.14
C ARG A 109 27.88 -6.06 -19.28
N PRO A 110 27.65 -4.97 -20.04
CA PRO A 110 26.31 -4.49 -20.33
C PRO A 110 25.53 -5.55 -21.13
N THR A 111 24.25 -5.74 -20.79
CA THR A 111 23.33 -6.49 -21.64
C THR A 111 22.88 -5.62 -22.81
N ALA A 112 22.49 -6.25 -23.91
CA ALA A 112 22.30 -5.64 -25.24
C ALA A 112 21.14 -4.62 -25.35
N ASN A 113 20.50 -4.21 -24.26
CA ASN A 113 19.63 -3.03 -24.24
C ASN A 113 20.42 -1.71 -24.12
N ALA A 114 21.74 -1.76 -23.90
CA ALA A 114 22.64 -0.60 -23.95
C ALA A 114 22.99 -0.13 -25.38
N VAL A 115 21.98 -0.07 -26.26
CA VAL A 115 22.08 0.71 -27.52
C VAL A 115 21.35 2.06 -27.38
N TRP A 116 20.81 2.35 -26.18
CA TRP A 116 20.45 3.68 -25.70
C TRP A 116 20.89 3.83 -24.24
#